data_AF-A0A9E1RPQ1-F1
#
_entry.id   AF-A0A9E1RPQ1-F1
#
_cell.length_a   1.000
_cell.length_b   1.000
_cell.length_c   1.000
_cell.angle_alpha   90.00
_cell.angle_beta   90.00
_cell.angle_gamma   90.00
#
_symmetry.space_group_name_H-M   'P 1'
#
loop_
_entity.id
_entity.type
_entity.pdbx_description
1 polymer ?
#
loop_
_entity_poly.entity_id
_entity_poly.type
_entity_poly.pdbx_seq_one_letter_code
_entity_poly.pdbx_strand_id
1 'polypeptide(L)'
;MTGLMNTWQIGDFTVSRIVEMEVAGGTKFILPDATRKAASEISWLQPHFMDDDGRLIMSIHALVIDTGEQRIIVDTCIGNDKQRSVPSWTNLQTDF
;
A
#
# COMPACT_ATOMS: atom_id res chain seq x y z
N MET A 1 8.57 -16.86 1.53
CA MET A 1 9.15 -16.10 2.66
C MET A 1 8.04 -15.23 3.21
N THR A 2 7.65 -15.49 4.47
CA THR A 2 6.51 -14.92 5.22
C THR A 2 5.47 -14.20 4.37
N GLY A 3 4.45 -14.93 3.89
CA GLY A 3 3.26 -14.29 3.34
C GLY A 3 2.72 -13.36 4.43
N LEU A 4 2.77 -12.05 4.18
CA LEU A 4 2.20 -11.06 5.10
C LEU A 4 0.79 -11.54 5.44
N MET A 5 0.49 -11.71 6.72
CA MET A 5 -0.88 -11.91 7.17
C MET A 5 -1.64 -10.64 6.78
N ASN A 6 -2.22 -10.64 5.58
CA ASN A 6 -3.06 -9.58 5.05
C ASN A 6 -4.47 -9.65 5.65
N THR A 7 -4.69 -10.47 6.66
CA THR A 7 -5.99 -10.65 7.29
C THR A 7 -5.84 -10.57 8.80
N TRP A 8 -6.70 -9.78 9.42
CA TRP A 8 -6.77 -9.59 10.87
C TRP A 8 -8.17 -9.90 11.36
N GLN A 9 -8.27 -10.52 12.53
CA GLN A 9 -9.52 -10.61 13.27
C GLN A 9 -9.58 -9.46 14.26
N ILE A 10 -10.64 -8.65 14.21
CA ILE A 10 -10.91 -7.54 15.11
C ILE A 10 -12.30 -7.75 15.73
N GLY A 11 -12.33 -8.23 16.98
CA GLY A 11 -13.58 -8.67 17.59
C GLY A 11 -14.22 -9.77 16.74
N ASP A 12 -15.46 -9.55 16.30
CA ASP A 12 -16.21 -10.46 15.44
C ASP A 12 -15.99 -10.23 13.93
N PHE A 13 -15.17 -9.23 13.56
CA PHE A 13 -14.95 -8.87 12.16
C PHE A 13 -13.62 -9.39 11.62
N THR A 14 -13.63 -9.83 10.37
CA THR A 14 -12.41 -10.15 9.63
C THR A 14 -12.09 -8.98 8.69
N VAL A 15 -10.92 -8.40 8.82
CA VAL A 15 -10.42 -7.33 7.93
C VAL A 15 -9.32 -7.90 7.06
N SER A 16 -9.45 -7.77 5.74
CA SER A 16 -8.43 -8.19 4.77
C SER A 16 -7.89 -7.02 3.98
N ARG A 17 -6.57 -6.94 3.83
CA ARG A 17 -5.87 -6.01 2.96
C ARG A 17 -5.70 -6.60 1.57
N ILE A 18 -6.25 -5.92 0.57
CA ILE A 18 -6.13 -6.31 -0.84
C ILE A 18 -5.21 -5.30 -1.51
N VAL A 19 -4.05 -5.74 -1.98
CA VAL A 19 -3.00 -4.88 -2.52
C VAL A 19 -3.20 -4.69 -4.02
N GLU A 20 -3.34 -3.45 -4.48
CA GLU A 20 -3.30 -3.11 -5.91
C GLU A 20 -1.84 -2.98 -6.37
N MET A 21 -1.01 -2.27 -5.61
CA MET A 21 0.42 -2.16 -5.89
C MET A 21 1.27 -1.82 -4.67
N GLU A 22 2.51 -2.30 -4.68
CA GLU A 22 3.57 -1.91 -3.75
C GLU A 22 4.84 -1.58 -4.53
N VAL A 23 5.36 -0.37 -4.33
CA VAL A 23 6.50 0.16 -5.09
C VAL A 23 7.49 0.85 -4.16
N ALA A 24 8.76 0.46 -4.23
CA ALA A 24 9.84 1.16 -3.55
C ALA A 24 10.27 2.40 -4.35
N GLY A 25 10.33 3.55 -3.68
CA GLY A 25 10.63 4.84 -4.30
C GLY A 25 9.41 5.51 -4.92
N GLY A 26 9.66 6.61 -5.64
CA GLY A 26 8.58 7.40 -6.24
C GLY A 26 7.76 8.24 -5.24
N THR A 27 8.05 8.18 -3.93
CA THR A 27 7.26 8.87 -2.88
C THR A 27 7.50 10.37 -2.75
N LYS A 28 8.51 10.93 -3.44
CA LYS A 28 8.95 12.33 -3.27
C LYS A 28 7.86 13.37 -3.56
N PHE A 29 6.86 13.04 -4.38
CA PHE A 29 5.74 13.96 -4.65
C PHE A 29 4.75 14.07 -3.47
N ILE A 30 4.77 13.10 -2.55
CA ILE A 30 3.94 13.07 -1.33
C ILE A 30 4.77 13.51 -0.12
N LEU A 31 5.98 12.98 0.00
CA LEU A 31 6.89 13.18 1.13
C LEU A 31 8.24 13.73 0.62
N PRO A 32 8.32 14.99 0.17
CA PRO A 32 9.52 15.55 -0.46
C PRO A 32 10.75 15.56 0.47
N ASP A 33 10.52 15.75 1.78
CA ASP A 33 11.59 15.84 2.79
C ASP A 33 12.06 14.47 3.31
N ALA A 34 11.34 13.40 2.99
CA ALA A 34 11.71 12.04 3.35
C ALA A 34 12.84 11.51 2.43
N THR A 35 14.00 12.16 2.52
CA THR A 35 15.22 11.73 1.83
C THR A 35 15.67 10.36 2.32
N ARG A 36 16.45 9.62 1.52
CA ARG A 36 17.04 8.33 1.94
C ARG A 36 17.79 8.45 3.27
N LYS A 37 18.53 9.55 3.46
CA LYS A 37 19.24 9.84 4.71
C LYS A 37 18.28 9.97 5.88
N ALA A 38 17.28 10.85 5.75
CA ALA A 38 16.29 11.08 6.80
C ALA A 38 15.50 9.80 7.16
N ALA A 39 15.13 9.01 6.16
CA ALA A 39 14.45 7.73 6.37
C ALA A 39 15.36 6.69 7.06
N SER A 40 16.64 6.62 6.66
CA SER A 40 17.62 5.68 7.24
C SER A 40 17.94 5.96 8.71
N GLU A 41 17.68 7.17 9.20
CA GLU A 41 17.80 7.50 10.63
C GLU A 41 16.67 6.88 11.48
N ILE A 42 15.62 6.34 10.86
CA ILE A 42 14.46 5.73 11.52
C ILE A 42 14.47 4.21 11.32
N SER A 43 15.12 3.51 12.24
CA SER A 43 15.42 2.08 12.10
C SER A 43 14.20 1.17 11.96
N TRP A 44 13.06 1.51 12.56
CA TRP A 44 11.85 0.66 12.51
C TRP A 44 11.16 0.65 11.14
N LEU A 45 11.55 1.53 10.21
CA LEU A 45 11.01 1.52 8.85
C LEU A 45 11.42 0.26 8.09
N GLN A 46 12.57 -0.35 8.39
CA GLN A 46 12.98 -1.61 7.79
C GLN A 46 12.39 -2.82 8.54
N PRO A 47 11.98 -3.88 7.82
CA PRO A 47 11.98 -4.04 6.35
C PRO A 47 10.65 -3.62 5.68
N HIS A 48 9.67 -3.15 6.46
CA HIS A 48 8.27 -3.10 6.03
C HIS A 48 7.88 -1.83 5.26
N PHE A 49 8.55 -0.71 5.53
CA PHE A 49 8.22 0.62 5.01
C PHE A 49 9.37 1.26 4.22
N MET A 50 10.54 0.64 4.22
CA MET A 50 11.74 1.10 3.55
C MET A 50 12.59 -0.10 3.11
N ASP A 51 13.11 -0.06 1.89
CA ASP A 51 14.03 -1.08 1.38
C ASP A 51 15.46 -0.90 1.94
N ASP A 52 16.35 -1.84 1.62
CA ASP A 52 17.77 -1.83 2.06
C ASP A 52 18.54 -0.60 1.54
N ASP A 53 17.99 0.06 0.52
CA ASP A 53 18.56 1.17 -0.23
C ASP A 53 18.09 2.54 0.30
N GLY A 54 17.29 2.53 1.37
CA GLY A 54 16.71 3.70 2.02
C GLY A 54 15.51 4.31 1.27
N ARG A 55 14.91 3.59 0.31
CA ARG A 55 13.73 4.05 -0.43
C ARG A 55 12.48 3.63 0.33
N LEU A 56 11.60 4.60 0.58
CA LEU A 56 10.30 4.31 1.17
C LEU A 56 9.46 3.43 0.23
N ILE A 57 8.73 2.48 0.81
CA ILE A 57 7.81 1.59 0.11
C ILE A 57 6.42 2.24 0.16
N MET A 58 5.91 2.63 -1.01
CA MET A 58 4.54 3.09 -1.16
C MET A 58 3.63 1.89 -1.39
N SER A 59 2.55 1.81 -0.62
CA SER A 59 1.55 0.76 -0.74
C SER A 59 0.19 1.36 -1.05
N ILE A 60 -0.46 0.85 -2.08
CA ILE A 60 -1.83 1.20 -2.48
C ILE A 60 -2.66 -0.07 -2.37
N HIS A 61 -3.65 -0.04 -1.49
CA HIS A 61 -4.46 -1.19 -1.14
C HIS A 61 -5.84 -0.76 -0.65
N ALA A 62 -6.82 -1.64 -0.82
CA ALA A 62 -8.12 -1.53 -0.19
C ALA A 62 -8.17 -2.39 1.07
N LEU A 63 -9.13 -2.09 1.94
CA LEU A 63 -9.51 -2.96 3.04
C LEU A 63 -10.89 -3.54 2.77
N VAL A 64 -11.03 -4.85 2.92
CA VAL A 64 -12.31 -5.54 2.90
C VAL A 64 -12.66 -5.95 4.32
N ILE A 65 -13.77 -5.44 4.82
CA ILE A 65 -14.31 -5.77 6.14
C ILE A 65 -15.44 -6.78 5.93
N ASP A 66 -15.28 -7.96 6.50
CA ASP A 66 -16.30 -9.00 6.56
C ASP A 66 -16.87 -9.06 7.99
N THR A 67 -18.16 -8.74 8.12
CA THR A 67 -18.87 -8.79 9.41
C THR A 67 -19.62 -10.11 9.63
N GLY A 68 -19.53 -11.05 8.68
CA GLY A 68 -20.37 -12.24 8.60
C GLY A 68 -21.73 -12.00 7.93
N GLU A 69 -22.27 -10.78 8.02
CA GLU A 69 -23.53 -10.39 7.37
C GLU A 69 -23.31 -9.52 6.12
N GLN A 70 -22.27 -8.70 6.13
CA GLN A 70 -21.93 -7.77 5.07
C GLN A 70 -20.46 -7.87 4.72
N ARG A 71 -20.17 -7.62 3.44
CA ARG A 71 -18.82 -7.43 2.94
C ARG A 71 -18.68 -6.00 2.42
N ILE A 72 -17.85 -5.23 3.09
CA ILE A 72 -17.68 -3.79 2.86
C ILE A 72 -16.27 -3.58 2.33
N ILE A 73 -16.16 -2.89 1.20
CA ILE A 73 -14.87 -2.42 0.68
C ILE A 73 -14.65 -0.97 1.11
N VAL A 74 -13.47 -0.69 1.65
CA VAL A 74 -12.99 0.66 2.00
C VAL A 74 -11.93 1.04 0.98
N ASP A 75 -12.19 2.13 0.27
CA ASP A 75 -11.47 2.60 -0.91
C ASP A 75 -11.45 1.61 -2.09
N THR A 76 -11.14 2.13 -3.27
CA THR A 76 -11.01 1.34 -4.52
C THR A 76 -9.73 1.69 -5.28
N CYS A 77 -8.74 2.20 -4.54
CA CYS A 77 -7.38 2.45 -5.03
C CYS A 77 -7.32 3.35 -6.28
N ILE A 78 -6.33 3.15 -7.15
CA ILE A 78 -6.19 3.92 -8.38
C ILE A 78 -7.26 3.49 -9.38
N GLY A 79 -7.38 2.18 -9.62
CA GLY A 79 -8.29 1.54 -10.55
C GLY A 79 -7.82 1.60 -12.01
N ASN A 80 -8.26 0.62 -12.80
CA ASN A 80 -7.94 0.52 -14.21
C ASN A 80 -8.58 1.63 -15.05
N ASP A 81 -8.02 1.87 -16.24
CA ASP A 81 -8.61 2.70 -17.32
C ASP A 81 -8.80 4.20 -17.01
N LYS A 82 -8.26 4.70 -15.89
CA LYS A 82 -8.38 6.12 -15.51
C LYS A 82 -7.18 6.93 -15.99
N GLN A 83 -7.44 8.10 -16.57
CA GLN A 83 -6.40 9.09 -16.86
C GLN A 83 -5.93 9.77 -15.58
N ARG A 84 -4.63 9.71 -15.28
CA ARG A 84 -4.00 10.29 -14.09
C ARG A 84 -2.74 11.08 -14.46
N SER A 85 -2.38 12.05 -13.61
CA SER A 85 -1.17 12.87 -13.80
C SER A 85 0.13 12.12 -13.49
N VAL A 86 0.06 11.08 -12.66
CA VAL A 86 1.20 10.23 -12.34
C VAL A 86 1.36 9.18 -13.45
N PRO A 87 2.49 9.15 -14.19
CA PRO A 87 2.64 8.27 -15.35
C PRO A 87 2.48 6.79 -15.05
N SER A 88 2.91 6.33 -13.88
CA SER A 88 2.77 4.93 -13.46
C SER A 88 1.34 4.56 -13.02
N TRP A 89 0.41 5.51 -12.97
CA TRP A 89 -0.97 5.31 -12.50
C TRP A 89 -2.02 5.58 -13.57
N THR A 90 -1.62 6.11 -14.74
CA THR A 90 -2.54 6.45 -15.81
C THR A 90 -2.81 5.22 -16.67
N ASN A 91 -4.08 4.96 -16.99
CA ASN A 91 -4.54 3.81 -17.77
C ASN A 91 -3.99 2.48 -17.24
N LEU A 92 -4.00 2.31 -15.92
CA LEU A 92 -3.58 1.06 -15.29
C LEU A 92 -4.38 -0.12 -15.82
N GLN A 93 -3.72 -1.27 -15.86
CA GLN A 93 -4.30 -2.58 -16.15
C GLN A 93 -3.74 -3.56 -15.12
N THR A 94 -4.54 -3.89 -14.13
CA THR A 94 -4.22 -4.81 -13.04
C THR A 94 -5.37 -5.80 -12.85
N ASP A 95 -5.06 -6.93 -12.21
CA ASP A 95 -6.07 -7.93 -11.81
C ASP A 95 -6.70 -7.62 -10.43
N PHE A 96 -6.50 -6.39 -9.93
CA PHE A 96 -7.04 -5.92 -8.65
C PHE A 96 -8.57 -5.89 -8.65
#